data_AF-A0A1J3G0F6-F1
#
_entry.id   AF-A0A1J3G0F6-F1
#
_cell.length_a   1.000
_cell.length_b   1.000
_cell.length_c   1.000
_cell.angle_alpha   90.00
_cell.angle_beta   90.00
_cell.angle_gamma   90.00
#
_symmetry.space_group_name_H-M   'P 1'
#
loop_
_entity.id
_entity.type
_entity.pdbx_description
1 polymer ?
#
loop_
_entity_poly.entity_id
_entity_poly.type
_entity_poly.pdbx_seq_one_letter_code
_entity_poly.pdbx_strand_id
1 'polypeptide(L)'
;LRDPLDENVIPVVEELQRRLPVGDEAGNGQGDGKESSGGAQNDCDTGEEDEFPFEFRALEVALEAICSFLAARTTELETAAYPALDELTSKISSRNLDRVRKLKSAMTRLTARVQKIRDELEQLLDDDDDMADLYLSRKLSSASTPSSSPGEPNWYTSSPTIGSKISRASRASLATVRGDENDVEELEMLLEAYFMQIDSTLNRLTTLREYIDDTEDYINIQLDNHRNQLIQLELKLSSGTVCSSIYSLVAGIFGMNIPYTWNDNHGYMFKYVVICTGALSAIVFVIIMSFARYKGLLGS
;
A
#
# COMPACT_ATOMS: atom_id res chain seq x y z
N LEU A 1 23.70 10.19 -3.05
CA LEU A 1 23.76 9.62 -1.69
C LEU A 1 22.48 10.00 -0.95
N ARG A 2 21.66 9.03 -0.54
CA ARG A 2 20.48 9.26 0.31
C ARG A 2 20.94 9.48 1.75
N ASP A 3 20.21 10.33 2.48
CA ASP A 3 20.50 10.67 3.88
C ASP A 3 20.31 9.43 4.78
N PRO A 4 21.34 8.97 5.51
CA PRO A 4 21.25 7.81 6.39
C PRO A 4 20.34 8.03 7.62
N LEU A 5 19.84 9.25 7.83
CA LEU A 5 18.93 9.62 8.93
C LEU A 5 17.43 9.59 8.54
N ASP A 6 17.08 9.12 7.34
CA ASP A 6 15.68 8.96 6.95
C ASP A 6 14.98 7.96 7.88
N GLU A 7 13.83 8.34 8.45
CA GLU A 7 13.03 7.53 9.40
C GLU A 7 12.69 6.12 8.86
N ASN A 8 12.75 5.96 7.53
CA ASN A 8 12.53 4.70 6.83
C ASN A 8 13.79 3.84 6.66
N VAL A 9 14.98 4.40 6.87
CA VAL A 9 16.30 3.78 6.65
C VAL A 9 17.00 3.45 7.98
N ILE A 10 16.70 4.19 9.04
CA ILE A 10 17.18 3.94 10.41
C ILE A 10 17.05 2.47 10.84
N PRO A 11 15.87 1.81 10.73
CA PRO A 11 15.75 0.42 11.19
C PRO A 11 16.61 -0.56 10.38
N VAL A 12 16.87 -0.28 9.11
CA VAL A 12 17.74 -1.11 8.26
C VAL A 12 19.21 -0.90 8.64
N VAL A 13 19.60 0.35 8.92
CA VAL A 13 20.98 0.69 9.33
C VAL A 13 21.29 0.16 10.72
N GLU A 14 20.34 0.21 11.67
CA GLU A 14 20.50 -0.36 13.01
C GLU A 14 20.66 -1.90 12.95
N GLU A 15 19.89 -2.58 12.10
CA GLU A 15 20.02 -4.04 11.96
C GLU A 15 21.34 -4.43 11.27
N LEU A 16 21.78 -3.66 10.27
CA LEU A 16 23.11 -3.83 9.66
C LEU A 16 24.24 -3.64 10.68
N GLN A 17 24.17 -2.60 11.51
CA GLN A 17 25.16 -2.35 12.58
C GLN A 17 25.15 -3.42 13.67
N ARG A 18 23.98 -4.01 13.94
CA ARG A 18 23.83 -5.06 14.97
C ARG A 18 24.37 -6.40 14.50
N ARG A 19 24.24 -6.73 13.22
CA ARG A 19 24.58 -8.05 12.67
C ARG A 19 25.90 -8.15 11.93
N LEU A 20 26.46 -7.03 11.45
CA LEU A 20 27.85 -6.99 11.00
C LEU A 20 28.73 -6.50 12.15
N PRO A 21 29.42 -7.39 12.89
CA PRO A 21 30.48 -6.93 13.77
C PRO A 21 31.55 -6.26 12.92
N VAL A 22 31.84 -4.99 13.21
CA VAL A 22 33.07 -4.34 12.74
C VAL A 22 34.21 -5.15 13.33
N GLY A 23 34.99 -5.81 12.47
CA GLY A 23 36.17 -6.54 12.89
C GLY A 23 37.15 -5.59 13.58
N ASP A 24 37.09 -5.54 14.91
CA ASP A 24 38.01 -4.80 15.75
C ASP A 24 38.61 -5.75 16.78
N GLU A 25 39.32 -6.78 16.28
CA GLU A 25 40.36 -7.47 17.04
C GLU A 25 41.60 -7.68 16.16
N ALA A 26 42.27 -6.57 15.84
CA ALA A 26 43.68 -6.61 15.47
C ALA A 26 44.43 -5.47 16.17
N GLY A 27 44.93 -5.78 17.37
CA GLY A 27 46.20 -5.24 17.85
C GLY A 27 46.15 -4.40 19.12
N ASN A 28 46.42 -5.04 20.27
CA ASN A 28 47.47 -4.54 21.17
C ASN A 28 47.91 -5.62 22.18
N GLY A 29 49.19 -6.01 22.16
CA GLY A 29 49.73 -6.92 23.18
C GLY A 29 51.11 -7.52 22.85
N GLN A 30 52.11 -6.69 22.56
CA GLN A 30 53.52 -7.12 22.56
C GLN A 30 53.97 -7.42 24.01
N GLY A 31 54.49 -8.62 24.28
CA GLY A 31 55.03 -8.97 25.60
C GLY A 31 55.64 -10.38 25.73
N ASP A 32 56.78 -10.58 25.08
CA ASP A 32 57.97 -11.37 25.49
C ASP A 32 57.86 -12.73 26.26
N GLY A 33 58.27 -13.81 25.58
CA GLY A 33 59.22 -14.86 26.04
C GLY A 33 58.91 -15.81 27.22
N LYS A 34 58.57 -17.08 26.93
CA LYS A 34 59.34 -18.28 27.39
C LYS A 34 58.80 -19.62 26.85
N GLU A 35 59.74 -20.46 26.42
CA GLU A 35 59.57 -21.85 25.96
C GLU A 35 59.17 -22.82 27.10
N SER A 36 58.27 -23.77 26.85
CA SER A 36 58.50 -25.20 27.13
C SER A 36 57.40 -26.12 26.57
N SER A 37 57.83 -27.34 26.26
CA SER A 37 57.25 -28.40 25.45
C SER A 37 55.95 -29.06 25.95
N GLY A 38 55.23 -29.71 25.04
CA GLY A 38 54.31 -30.82 25.34
C GLY A 38 53.26 -31.04 24.26
N GLY A 39 53.45 -32.06 23.41
CA GLY A 39 52.59 -32.32 22.25
C GLY A 39 51.21 -32.91 22.57
N ALA A 40 50.30 -32.70 21.63
CA ALA A 40 49.21 -33.62 21.30
C ALA A 40 48.71 -33.26 19.90
N GLN A 41 48.97 -34.13 18.92
CA GLN A 41 48.19 -34.19 17.70
C GLN A 41 46.74 -34.50 18.09
N ASN A 42 45.80 -33.73 17.55
CA ASN A 42 44.53 -34.27 17.11
C ASN A 42 44.06 -33.46 15.90
N ASP A 43 44.08 -34.13 14.76
CA ASP A 43 43.56 -33.67 13.49
C ASP A 43 42.02 -33.56 13.53
N CYS A 44 41.52 -32.54 12.81
CA CYS A 44 40.29 -32.48 12.00
C CYS A 44 38.92 -32.78 12.67
N ASP A 45 38.01 -31.79 12.64
CA ASP A 45 36.87 -31.77 11.70
C ASP A 45 35.70 -30.88 12.20
N THR A 46 34.98 -30.34 11.20
CA THR A 46 33.62 -29.78 11.20
C THR A 46 33.40 -28.33 11.66
N GLY A 47 33.41 -27.42 10.68
CA GLY A 47 32.80 -26.09 10.79
C GLY A 47 33.17 -25.09 9.71
N GLU A 48 33.60 -25.52 8.52
CA GLU A 48 33.49 -24.66 7.33
C GLU A 48 32.01 -24.68 6.93
N GLU A 49 31.19 -23.91 7.65
CA GLU A 49 29.92 -23.47 7.10
C GLU A 49 30.29 -22.62 5.88
N ASP A 50 29.69 -22.88 4.73
CA ASP A 50 29.81 -22.10 3.50
C ASP A 50 29.56 -20.61 3.82
N GLU A 51 30.63 -19.89 4.17
CA GLU A 51 30.51 -18.53 4.68
C GLU A 51 30.39 -17.62 3.46
N PHE A 52 29.14 -17.27 3.14
CA PHE A 52 28.81 -16.30 2.11
C PHE A 52 29.75 -15.09 2.17
N PRO A 53 30.32 -14.65 1.03
CA PRO A 53 31.13 -13.44 0.95
C PRO A 53 30.46 -12.27 1.68
N PHE A 54 31.27 -11.37 2.27
CA PHE A 54 30.78 -10.29 3.14
C PHE A 54 29.70 -9.43 2.45
N GLU A 55 29.79 -9.28 1.13
CA GLU A 55 28.80 -8.58 0.29
C GLU A 55 27.41 -9.23 0.34
N PHE A 56 27.32 -10.56 0.28
CA PHE A 56 26.05 -11.29 0.31
C PHE A 56 25.50 -11.40 1.71
N ARG A 57 26.37 -11.50 2.73
CA ARG A 57 25.94 -11.38 4.12
C ARG A 57 25.35 -10.01 4.42
N ALA A 58 25.97 -8.94 3.91
CA ALA A 58 25.43 -7.59 4.06
C ALA A 58 24.10 -7.40 3.30
N LEU A 59 24.02 -7.95 2.09
CA LEU A 59 22.80 -7.91 1.26
C LEU A 59 21.65 -8.68 1.91
N GLU A 60 21.91 -9.89 2.40
CA GLU A 60 20.96 -10.73 3.12
C GLU A 60 20.40 -9.99 4.35
N VAL A 61 21.27 -9.42 5.20
CA VAL A 61 20.83 -8.67 6.39
C VAL A 61 19.99 -7.45 5.99
N ALA A 62 20.37 -6.75 4.92
CA ALA A 62 19.59 -5.60 4.43
C ALA A 62 18.21 -6.03 3.90
N LEU A 63 18.14 -7.09 3.10
CA LEU A 63 16.90 -7.62 2.55
C LEU A 63 16.00 -8.21 3.65
N GLU A 64 16.55 -8.93 4.63
CA GLU A 64 15.84 -9.43 5.81
C GLU A 64 15.20 -8.25 6.57
N ALA A 65 15.96 -7.19 6.82
CA ALA A 65 15.46 -6.00 7.51
C ALA A 65 14.35 -5.29 6.72
N ILE A 66 14.51 -5.14 5.40
CA ILE A 66 13.50 -4.53 4.52
C ILE A 66 12.22 -5.39 4.51
N CYS A 67 12.34 -6.70 4.30
CA CYS A 67 11.19 -7.61 4.26
C CYS A 67 10.45 -7.64 5.60
N SER A 68 11.19 -7.69 6.71
CA SER A 68 10.62 -7.59 8.06
C SER A 68 9.88 -6.26 8.28
N PHE A 69 10.48 -5.14 7.87
CA PHE A 69 9.86 -3.82 7.95
C PHE A 69 8.57 -3.73 7.12
N LEU A 70 8.59 -4.20 5.86
CA LEU A 70 7.43 -4.19 4.98
C LEU A 70 6.32 -5.08 5.54
N ALA A 71 6.64 -6.29 6.00
CA ALA A 71 5.68 -7.22 6.60
C ALA A 71 5.04 -6.65 7.88
N ALA A 72 5.84 -6.02 8.74
CA ALA A 72 5.36 -5.36 9.96
C ALA A 72 4.39 -4.20 9.63
N ARG A 73 4.74 -3.35 8.66
CA ARG A 73 3.88 -2.25 8.21
C ARG A 73 2.59 -2.72 7.56
N THR A 74 2.64 -3.78 6.76
CA THR A 74 1.45 -4.41 6.17
C THR A 74 0.54 -4.96 7.27
N THR A 75 1.10 -5.64 8.27
CA THR A 75 0.33 -6.21 9.39
C THR A 75 -0.30 -5.13 10.28
N GLU A 76 0.43 -4.04 10.55
CA GLU A 76 -0.10 -2.87 11.26
C GLU A 76 -1.30 -2.27 10.52
N LEU A 77 -1.17 -2.13 9.20
CA LEU A 77 -2.21 -1.60 8.34
C LEU A 77 -3.45 -2.51 8.30
N GLU A 78 -3.27 -3.82 8.14
CA GLU A 78 -4.35 -4.82 8.19
C GLU A 78 -5.10 -4.76 9.53
N THR A 79 -4.35 -4.75 10.64
CA THR A 79 -4.91 -4.70 12.00
C THR A 79 -5.71 -3.41 12.25
N ALA A 80 -5.32 -2.30 11.62
CA ALA A 80 -6.05 -1.04 11.69
C ALA A 80 -7.25 -0.97 10.71
N ALA A 81 -7.18 -1.70 9.59
CA ALA A 81 -8.16 -1.67 8.51
C ALA A 81 -9.47 -2.36 8.84
N TYR A 82 -9.39 -3.64 9.17
CA TYR A 82 -10.58 -4.45 9.42
C TYR A 82 -11.53 -3.81 10.44
N PRO A 83 -11.09 -3.33 11.62
CA PRO A 83 -11.99 -2.69 12.56
C PRO A 83 -12.51 -1.33 12.07
N ALA A 84 -11.73 -0.58 11.28
CA ALA A 84 -12.17 0.72 10.76
C ALA A 84 -13.26 0.56 9.67
N LEU A 85 -13.14 -0.46 8.83
CA LEU A 85 -14.10 -0.80 7.79
C LEU A 85 -15.40 -1.36 8.38
N ASP A 86 -15.30 -2.22 9.41
CA ASP A 86 -16.46 -2.72 10.15
C ASP A 86 -17.20 -1.58 10.88
N GLU A 87 -16.46 -0.69 11.54
CA GLU A 87 -17.03 0.50 12.20
C GLU A 87 -17.72 1.44 11.19
N LEU A 88 -17.17 1.59 9.98
CA LEU A 88 -17.78 2.38 8.90
C LEU A 88 -19.06 1.72 8.37
N THR A 89 -19.06 0.40 8.21
CA THR A 89 -20.21 -0.40 7.77
C THR A 89 -21.35 -0.37 8.80
N SER A 90 -21.02 -0.37 10.09
CA SER A 90 -21.99 -0.23 11.17
C SER A 90 -22.57 1.19 11.25
N LYS A 91 -21.71 2.21 11.08
CA LYS A 91 -22.10 3.62 11.20
C LYS A 91 -21.34 4.49 10.21
N ILE A 92 -22.05 4.92 9.16
CA ILE A 92 -21.55 5.97 8.27
C ILE A 92 -21.45 7.29 9.03
N SER A 93 -20.23 7.74 9.29
CA SER A 93 -19.96 9.04 9.90
C SER A 93 -18.75 9.69 9.27
N SER A 94 -18.69 11.03 9.27
CA SER A 94 -17.56 11.78 8.72
C SER A 94 -16.23 11.38 9.34
N ARG A 95 -16.22 11.07 10.65
CA ARG A 95 -15.03 10.57 11.37
C ARG A 95 -14.57 9.21 10.86
N ASN A 96 -15.49 8.28 10.63
CA ASN A 96 -15.16 6.93 10.18
C ASN A 96 -14.70 6.96 8.71
N LEU A 97 -15.34 7.78 7.87
CA LEU A 97 -14.91 8.02 6.49
C LEU A 97 -13.50 8.63 6.42
N ASP A 98 -13.18 9.60 7.28
CA ASP A 98 -11.84 10.18 7.33
C ASP A 98 -10.79 9.16 7.80
N ARG A 99 -11.14 8.29 8.77
CA ARG A 99 -10.27 7.19 9.21
C ARG A 99 -9.96 6.21 8.08
N VAL A 100 -10.97 5.75 7.34
CA VAL A 100 -10.79 4.84 6.19
C VAL A 100 -10.02 5.54 5.06
N ARG A 101 -10.28 6.83 4.80
CA ARG A 101 -9.53 7.61 3.80
C ARG A 101 -8.05 7.71 4.14
N LYS A 102 -7.70 8.00 5.41
CA LYS A 102 -6.31 8.04 5.88
C LYS A 102 -5.63 6.68 5.70
N LEU A 103 -6.34 5.61 6.01
CA LEU A 103 -5.83 4.26 5.88
C LEU A 103 -5.61 3.86 4.41
N LYS A 104 -6.58 4.14 3.52
CA LYS A 104 -6.44 3.96 2.07
C LYS A 104 -5.23 4.71 1.54
N SER A 105 -5.05 5.96 1.96
CA SER A 105 -3.88 6.76 1.59
C SER A 105 -2.55 6.15 2.07
N ALA A 106 -2.51 5.61 3.30
CA ALA A 106 -1.34 4.91 3.83
C ALA A 106 -1.05 3.62 3.06
N MET A 107 -2.09 2.85 2.75
CA MET A 107 -2.00 1.63 1.95
C MET A 107 -1.44 1.93 0.55
N THR A 108 -2.01 2.90 -0.18
CA THR A 108 -1.52 3.25 -1.53
C THR A 108 -0.04 3.63 -1.52
N ARG A 109 0.42 4.37 -0.50
CA ARG A 109 1.85 4.71 -0.35
C ARG A 109 2.70 3.47 -0.09
N LEU A 110 2.25 2.56 0.79
CA LEU A 110 2.99 1.34 1.11
C LEU A 110 3.05 0.40 -0.11
N THR A 111 1.92 0.17 -0.79
CA THR A 111 1.87 -0.64 -2.02
C THR A 111 2.84 -0.11 -3.08
N ALA A 112 2.86 1.21 -3.33
CA ALA A 112 3.79 1.79 -4.29
C ALA A 112 5.27 1.58 -3.90
N ARG A 113 5.60 1.60 -2.61
CA ARG A 113 6.95 1.32 -2.11
C ARG A 113 7.34 -0.14 -2.28
N VAL A 114 6.45 -1.07 -1.90
CA VAL A 114 6.67 -2.51 -2.04
C VAL A 114 6.82 -2.87 -3.52
N GLN A 115 5.97 -2.33 -4.38
CA GLN A 115 6.03 -2.55 -5.81
C GLN A 115 7.35 -2.05 -6.41
N LYS A 116 7.81 -0.86 -6.02
CA LYS A 116 9.12 -0.40 -6.47
C LYS A 116 10.26 -1.34 -6.03
N ILE A 117 10.25 -1.84 -4.80
CA ILE A 117 11.30 -2.76 -4.33
C ILE A 117 11.23 -4.09 -5.09
N ARG A 118 10.02 -4.60 -5.36
CA ARG A 118 9.79 -5.78 -6.19
C ARG A 118 10.35 -5.58 -7.60
N ASP A 119 10.02 -4.48 -8.25
CA ASP A 119 10.43 -4.21 -9.64
C ASP A 119 11.95 -4.06 -9.77
N GLU A 120 12.63 -3.45 -8.79
CA GLU A 120 14.10 -3.33 -8.77
C GLU A 120 14.78 -4.68 -8.49
N LEU A 121 14.15 -5.54 -7.68
CA LEU A 121 14.66 -6.89 -7.41
C LEU A 121 14.43 -7.83 -8.60
N GLU A 122 13.29 -7.70 -9.31
CA GLU A 122 12.99 -8.40 -10.56
C GLU A 122 14.03 -8.03 -11.63
N GLN A 123 14.32 -6.74 -11.78
CA GLN A 123 15.33 -6.26 -12.73
C GLN A 123 16.74 -6.78 -12.42
N LEU A 124 17.09 -6.93 -11.14
CA LEU A 124 18.37 -7.49 -10.72
C LEU A 124 18.46 -9.01 -10.98
N LEU A 125 17.36 -9.73 -10.76
CA LEU A 125 17.27 -11.17 -11.04
C LEU A 125 17.30 -11.47 -12.55
N ASP A 126 16.79 -10.57 -13.39
CA ASP A 126 16.72 -10.76 -14.85
C ASP A 126 18.07 -10.53 -15.58
N ASP A 127 19.06 -9.90 -14.94
CA ASP A 127 20.34 -9.50 -15.57
C ASP A 127 21.56 -10.14 -14.88
N ASP A 128 22.08 -11.22 -15.48
CA ASP A 128 23.27 -11.94 -15.01
C ASP A 128 24.51 -11.04 -14.89
N ASP A 129 24.64 -10.00 -15.72
CA ASP A 129 25.78 -9.07 -15.66
C ASP A 129 25.70 -8.20 -14.40
N ASP A 130 24.49 -7.74 -14.03
CA ASP A 130 24.26 -6.98 -12.78
C ASP A 130 24.49 -7.87 -11.54
N MET A 131 24.08 -9.15 -11.60
CA MET A 131 24.37 -10.13 -10.55
C MET A 131 25.88 -10.38 -10.39
N ALA A 132 26.62 -10.49 -11.49
CA ALA A 132 28.07 -10.66 -11.48
C ALA A 132 28.80 -9.44 -10.88
N ASP A 133 28.27 -8.23 -11.07
CA ASP A 133 28.86 -7.00 -10.54
C ASP A 133 28.76 -6.87 -9.00
N LEU A 134 27.86 -7.64 -8.35
CA LEU A 134 27.72 -7.69 -6.89
C LEU A 134 28.88 -8.43 -6.19
N TYR A 135 29.69 -9.20 -6.92
CA TYR A 135 30.87 -9.93 -6.42
C TYR A 135 32.08 -9.01 -6.17
N LEU A 136 31.96 -8.13 -5.17
CA LEU A 136 32.95 -7.10 -4.86
C LEU A 136 34.28 -7.66 -4.35
N SER A 137 34.26 -8.73 -3.53
CA SER A 137 35.47 -9.39 -3.00
C SER A 137 36.39 -9.88 -4.12
N ARG A 138 35.79 -10.44 -5.18
CA ARG A 138 36.48 -10.94 -6.38
C ARG A 138 37.02 -9.80 -7.26
N LYS A 139 36.25 -8.72 -7.39
CA LYS A 139 36.67 -7.52 -8.15
C LYS A 139 37.86 -6.82 -7.48
N LEU A 140 37.92 -6.83 -6.15
CA LEU A 140 39.06 -6.30 -5.38
C LEU A 140 40.30 -7.20 -5.52
N SER A 141 40.15 -8.53 -5.45
CA SER A 141 41.27 -9.47 -5.54
C SER A 141 41.91 -9.45 -6.93
N SER A 142 41.11 -9.40 -8.00
CA SER A 142 41.57 -9.25 -9.38
C SER A 142 42.24 -7.89 -9.65
N ALA A 143 41.80 -6.80 -9.01
CA ALA A 143 42.49 -5.51 -9.05
C ALA A 143 43.81 -5.50 -8.26
N SER A 144 43.95 -6.37 -7.26
CA SER A 144 45.12 -6.45 -6.38
C SER A 144 46.25 -7.37 -6.87
N THR A 145 46.06 -8.12 -7.96
CA THR A 145 47.18 -8.78 -8.66
C THR A 145 48.00 -7.73 -9.42
N PRO A 146 49.24 -7.39 -8.98
CA PRO A 146 50.11 -6.58 -9.79
C PRO A 146 50.61 -7.48 -10.92
N SER A 147 50.06 -7.29 -12.12
CA SER A 147 50.76 -7.69 -13.34
C SER A 147 52.14 -7.04 -13.28
N SER A 148 53.13 -7.84 -12.89
CA SER A 148 54.52 -7.46 -12.94
C SER A 148 54.95 -7.43 -14.39
N SER A 149 54.68 -6.32 -15.06
CA SER A 149 55.33 -5.93 -16.30
C SER A 149 55.45 -4.40 -16.32
N PRO A 150 56.66 -3.83 -16.30
CA PRO A 150 56.84 -2.38 -16.30
C PRO A 150 56.57 -1.84 -17.71
N GLY A 151 55.37 -1.30 -17.92
CA GLY A 151 54.98 -0.58 -19.12
C GLY A 151 53.90 0.44 -18.80
N GLU A 152 54.18 1.69 -19.12
CA GLU A 152 53.51 2.94 -18.72
C GLU A 152 51.96 2.96 -18.77
N PRO A 153 51.29 3.73 -17.88
CA PRO A 153 49.83 3.92 -17.94
C PRO A 153 49.50 5.03 -18.94
N ASN A 154 48.84 4.67 -20.05
CA ASN A 154 48.39 5.66 -21.03
C ASN A 154 46.86 5.73 -21.10
N TRP A 155 46.30 6.68 -20.35
CA TRP A 155 44.88 7.05 -20.41
C TRP A 155 44.54 7.87 -21.65
N TYR A 156 44.38 7.21 -22.80
CA TYR A 156 43.70 7.84 -23.93
C TYR A 156 42.51 7.00 -24.41
N THR A 157 41.34 7.54 -24.08
CA THR A 157 40.13 7.47 -24.92
C THR A 157 40.48 7.74 -26.37
N SER A 158 40.14 6.83 -27.28
CA SER A 158 40.14 7.10 -28.73
C SER A 158 39.00 6.35 -29.41
N SER A 159 38.20 7.14 -30.12
CA SER A 159 37.03 6.79 -30.93
C SER A 159 37.35 5.86 -32.13
N PRO A 160 36.34 5.36 -32.86
CA PRO A 160 36.42 4.08 -33.57
C PRO A 160 37.08 4.24 -34.93
N THR A 161 37.92 3.27 -35.33
CA THR A 161 38.19 3.07 -36.76
C THR A 161 38.37 1.60 -37.12
N ILE A 162 37.72 1.28 -38.22
CA ILE A 162 37.57 0.02 -38.95
C ILE A 162 38.92 -0.61 -39.31
N GLY A 163 39.10 -1.92 -39.03
CA GLY A 163 40.22 -2.69 -39.61
C GLY A 163 40.58 -4.01 -38.91
N SER A 164 39.91 -5.10 -39.30
CA SER A 164 40.30 -6.53 -39.26
C SER A 164 41.08 -7.14 -38.07
N LYS A 165 40.39 -8.12 -37.43
CA LYS A 165 40.80 -9.54 -37.19
C LYS A 165 42.24 -9.81 -36.73
N ILE A 166 42.38 -10.36 -35.52
CA ILE A 166 42.89 -11.71 -35.21
C ILE A 166 42.77 -11.94 -33.69
N SER A 167 41.90 -12.86 -33.34
CA SER A 167 42.04 -13.89 -32.30
C SER A 167 43.09 -13.65 -31.21
N ARG A 168 42.64 -13.14 -30.06
CA ARG A 168 43.17 -13.51 -28.73
C ARG A 168 42.02 -13.79 -27.78
N ALA A 169 41.19 -14.75 -28.17
CA ALA A 169 40.48 -15.57 -27.20
C ALA A 169 41.37 -16.78 -26.91
N SER A 170 41.31 -17.26 -25.67
CA SER A 170 42.00 -18.45 -25.16
C SER A 170 43.43 -18.18 -24.67
N ARG A 171 43.56 -17.87 -23.38
CA ARG A 171 44.34 -18.67 -22.40
C ARG A 171 44.39 -17.96 -21.05
N ALA A 172 43.25 -18.05 -20.37
CA ALA A 172 42.89 -17.74 -18.98
C ALA A 172 41.40 -17.38 -19.14
N SER A 173 40.42 -18.20 -18.81
CA SER A 173 40.30 -19.02 -17.61
C SER A 173 39.23 -20.08 -17.86
N LEU A 174 39.58 -21.37 -17.80
CA LEU A 174 38.62 -22.49 -17.88
C LEU A 174 38.34 -23.10 -16.50
N ALA A 175 39.10 -22.69 -15.48
CA ALA A 175 38.93 -23.14 -14.10
C ALA A 175 38.18 -22.14 -13.21
N THR A 176 37.93 -20.90 -13.69
CA THR A 176 37.13 -19.90 -12.95
C THR A 176 35.66 -19.88 -13.38
N VAL A 177 35.33 -20.28 -14.62
CA VAL A 177 33.94 -20.28 -15.13
C VAL A 177 33.03 -21.25 -14.35
N ARG A 178 33.58 -22.37 -13.85
CA ARG A 178 32.81 -23.32 -13.03
C ARG A 178 32.56 -22.87 -11.59
N GLY A 179 33.35 -21.95 -11.06
CA GLY A 179 33.06 -21.32 -9.77
C GLY A 179 32.03 -20.22 -9.94
N ASP A 180 32.17 -19.44 -11.02
CA ASP A 180 31.29 -18.33 -11.39
C ASP A 180 29.82 -18.74 -11.52
N GLU A 181 29.52 -19.86 -12.18
CA GLU A 181 28.14 -20.36 -12.32
C GLU A 181 27.52 -20.82 -10.98
N ASN A 182 28.28 -21.54 -10.14
CA ASN A 182 27.74 -22.04 -8.86
C ASN A 182 27.52 -20.91 -7.85
N ASP A 183 28.42 -19.92 -7.80
CA ASP A 183 28.26 -18.80 -6.89
C ASP A 183 27.06 -17.93 -7.33
N VAL A 184 26.94 -17.63 -8.63
CA VAL A 184 25.79 -16.87 -9.17
C VAL A 184 24.47 -17.57 -8.85
N GLU A 185 24.42 -18.90 -8.96
CA GLU A 185 23.25 -19.71 -8.61
C GLU A 185 22.90 -19.61 -7.10
N GLU A 186 23.90 -19.54 -6.21
CA GLU A 186 23.66 -19.30 -4.77
C GLU A 186 23.07 -17.91 -4.48
N LEU A 187 23.56 -16.87 -5.15
CA LEU A 187 23.03 -15.51 -5.03
C LEU A 187 21.60 -15.43 -5.61
N GLU A 188 21.36 -16.07 -6.75
CA GLU A 188 20.04 -16.15 -7.39
C GLU A 188 19.02 -16.79 -6.43
N MET A 189 19.35 -17.94 -5.83
CA MET A 189 18.50 -18.60 -4.83
C MET A 189 18.15 -17.68 -3.63
N LEU A 190 19.12 -16.89 -3.15
CA LEU A 190 18.90 -15.93 -2.07
C LEU A 190 17.93 -14.81 -2.51
N LEU A 191 18.18 -14.20 -3.66
CA LEU A 191 17.38 -13.10 -4.19
C LEU A 191 15.95 -13.56 -4.53
N GLU A 192 15.78 -14.76 -5.10
CA GLU A 192 14.48 -15.36 -5.38
C GLU A 192 13.66 -15.58 -4.11
N ALA A 193 14.29 -16.05 -3.02
CA ALA A 193 13.60 -16.24 -1.74
C ALA A 193 13.02 -14.91 -1.21
N TYR A 194 13.80 -13.83 -1.27
CA TYR A 194 13.34 -12.49 -0.87
C TYR A 194 12.34 -11.90 -1.86
N PHE A 195 12.49 -12.16 -3.16
CA PHE A 195 11.53 -11.75 -4.18
C PHE A 195 10.16 -12.34 -3.91
N MET A 196 10.09 -13.65 -3.63
CA MET A 196 8.86 -14.34 -3.27
C MET A 196 8.24 -13.78 -1.97
N GLN A 197 9.07 -13.39 -0.99
CA GLN A 197 8.59 -12.78 0.25
C GLN A 197 7.99 -11.38 0.02
N ILE A 198 8.62 -10.55 -0.82
CA ILE A 198 8.12 -9.24 -1.20
C ILE A 198 6.83 -9.37 -2.01
N ASP A 199 6.77 -10.32 -2.95
CA ASP A 199 5.57 -10.58 -3.76
C ASP A 199 4.40 -11.06 -2.89
N SER A 200 4.66 -11.94 -1.92
CA SER A 200 3.67 -12.33 -0.91
C SER A 200 3.13 -11.13 -0.12
N THR A 201 4.02 -10.19 0.26
CA THR A 201 3.63 -8.96 0.95
C THR A 201 2.82 -8.04 0.06
N LEU A 202 3.17 -7.92 -1.22
CA LEU A 202 2.42 -7.17 -2.22
C LEU A 202 1.01 -7.76 -2.39
N ASN A 203 0.90 -9.08 -2.51
CA ASN A 203 -0.38 -9.76 -2.68
C ASN A 203 -1.32 -9.52 -1.48
N ARG A 204 -0.80 -9.58 -0.25
CA ARG A 204 -1.57 -9.21 0.96
C ARG A 204 -2.10 -7.77 0.90
N LEU A 205 -1.25 -6.82 0.49
CA LEU A 205 -1.67 -5.41 0.32
C LEU A 205 -2.72 -5.25 -0.78
N THR A 206 -2.62 -6.00 -1.87
CA THR A 206 -3.60 -6.00 -2.96
C THR A 206 -4.95 -6.53 -2.49
N THR A 207 -4.98 -7.65 -1.75
CA THR A 207 -6.22 -8.17 -1.16
C THR A 207 -6.84 -7.18 -0.16
N LEU A 208 -6.03 -6.55 0.68
CA LEU A 208 -6.52 -5.52 1.59
C LEU A 208 -7.10 -4.32 0.83
N ARG A 209 -6.49 -3.97 -0.30
CA ARG A 209 -6.96 -2.87 -1.16
C ARG A 209 -8.32 -3.16 -1.76
N GLU A 210 -8.48 -4.33 -2.35
CA GLU A 210 -9.76 -4.78 -2.90
C GLU A 210 -10.83 -4.72 -1.80
N TYR A 211 -10.54 -5.19 -0.59
CA TYR A 211 -11.48 -5.13 0.52
C TYR A 211 -11.88 -3.70 0.93
N ILE A 212 -10.93 -2.75 0.93
CA ILE A 212 -11.23 -1.33 1.19
C ILE A 212 -12.09 -0.74 0.07
N ASP A 213 -11.74 -1.03 -1.19
CA ASP A 213 -12.45 -0.52 -2.36
C ASP A 213 -13.88 -1.08 -2.44
N ASP A 214 -14.07 -2.37 -2.16
CA ASP A 214 -15.39 -3.02 -2.04
C ASP A 214 -16.25 -2.40 -0.94
N THR A 215 -15.63 -2.07 0.21
CA THR A 215 -16.34 -1.39 1.31
C THR A 215 -16.72 0.03 0.91
N GLU A 216 -15.86 0.75 0.20
CA GLU A 216 -16.18 2.11 -0.30
C GLU A 216 -17.37 2.09 -1.26
N ASP A 217 -17.41 1.13 -2.18
CA ASP A 217 -18.53 0.94 -3.10
C ASP A 217 -19.82 0.58 -2.37
N TYR A 218 -19.75 -0.31 -1.37
CA TYR A 218 -20.89 -0.61 -0.51
C TYR A 218 -21.43 0.63 0.20
N ILE A 219 -20.55 1.44 0.78
CA ILE A 219 -20.93 2.66 1.50
C ILE A 219 -21.51 3.70 0.53
N ASN A 220 -20.98 3.82 -0.69
CA ASN A 220 -21.54 4.70 -1.72
C ASN A 220 -22.98 4.29 -2.08
N ILE A 221 -23.23 2.99 -2.26
CA ILE A 221 -24.59 2.47 -2.50
C ILE A 221 -25.52 2.79 -1.31
N GLN A 222 -25.05 2.60 -0.08
CA GLN A 222 -25.84 2.88 1.11
C GLN A 222 -26.16 4.38 1.27
N LEU A 223 -25.19 5.25 0.98
CA LEU A 223 -25.38 6.71 0.98
C LEU A 223 -26.40 7.15 -0.06
N ASP A 224 -26.35 6.58 -1.26
CA ASP A 224 -27.32 6.90 -2.31
C ASP A 224 -28.72 6.39 -1.95
N ASN A 225 -28.85 5.25 -1.28
CA ASN A 225 -30.12 4.80 -0.74
C ASN A 225 -30.67 5.78 0.32
N HIS A 226 -29.84 6.27 1.24
CA HIS A 226 -30.26 7.29 2.22
C HIS A 226 -30.66 8.61 1.57
N ARG A 227 -29.93 9.07 0.56
CA ARG A 227 -30.32 10.25 -0.23
C ARG A 227 -31.66 10.05 -0.91
N ASN A 228 -31.88 8.87 -1.49
CA ASN A 228 -33.15 8.52 -2.12
C ASN A 228 -34.30 8.52 -1.11
N GLN A 229 -34.09 8.00 0.11
CA GLN A 229 -35.07 8.09 1.20
C GLN A 229 -35.38 9.53 1.61
N LEU A 230 -34.36 10.40 1.68
CA LEU A 230 -34.56 11.83 1.99
C LEU A 230 -35.41 12.53 0.92
N ILE A 231 -35.10 12.32 -0.36
CA ILE A 231 -35.90 12.84 -1.49
C ILE A 231 -37.34 12.33 -1.39
N GLN A 232 -37.51 11.06 -1.02
CA GLN A 232 -38.83 10.46 -0.83
C GLN A 232 -39.63 11.14 0.29
N LEU A 233 -38.98 11.44 1.42
CA LEU A 233 -39.59 12.14 2.56
C LEU A 233 -39.91 13.59 2.22
N GLU A 234 -39.00 14.28 1.51
CA GLU A 234 -39.21 15.64 1.04
C GLU A 234 -40.44 15.75 0.13
N LEU A 235 -40.59 14.82 -0.82
CA LEU A 235 -41.79 14.72 -1.68
C LEU A 235 -43.08 14.57 -0.87
N LYS A 236 -43.07 13.71 0.16
CA LYS A 236 -44.23 13.50 1.05
C LYS A 236 -44.57 14.77 1.83
N LEU A 237 -43.57 15.44 2.40
CA LEU A 237 -43.75 16.68 3.17
C LEU A 237 -44.19 17.85 2.28
N SER A 238 -43.61 17.98 1.09
CA SER A 238 -43.97 19.01 0.11
C SER A 238 -45.42 18.84 -0.35
N SER A 239 -45.83 17.62 -0.70
CA SER A 239 -47.23 17.30 -1.02
C SER A 239 -48.20 17.68 0.11
N GLY A 240 -47.84 17.34 1.36
CA GLY A 240 -48.62 17.71 2.55
C GLY A 240 -48.72 19.22 2.75
N THR A 241 -47.65 19.95 2.48
CA THR A 241 -47.58 21.42 2.58
C THR A 241 -48.48 22.08 1.54
N VAL A 242 -48.47 21.60 0.30
CA VAL A 242 -49.35 22.08 -0.78
C VAL A 242 -50.82 21.88 -0.39
N CYS A 243 -51.18 20.69 0.11
CA CYS A 243 -52.54 20.39 0.53
C CYS A 243 -52.98 21.26 1.72
N SER A 244 -52.11 21.45 2.71
CA SER A 244 -52.35 22.33 3.86
C SER A 244 -52.48 23.79 3.46
N SER A 245 -51.75 24.25 2.44
CA SER A 245 -51.84 25.61 1.91
C SER A 245 -53.19 25.88 1.26
N ILE A 246 -53.71 24.93 0.48
CA ILE A 246 -55.06 25.03 -0.14
C ILE A 246 -56.14 25.08 0.97
N TYR A 247 -56.04 24.22 1.97
CA TYR A 247 -56.95 24.23 3.12
C TYR A 247 -56.90 25.55 3.89
N SER A 248 -55.68 26.05 4.17
CA SER A 248 -55.47 27.31 4.91
C SER A 248 -55.97 28.53 4.15
N LEU A 249 -55.85 28.54 2.81
CA LEU A 249 -56.40 29.61 1.98
C LEU A 249 -57.92 29.68 2.11
N VAL A 250 -58.61 28.53 2.04
CA VAL A 250 -60.06 28.51 2.20
C VAL A 250 -60.47 28.89 3.63
N ALA A 251 -59.82 28.31 4.65
CA ALA A 251 -60.05 28.69 6.04
C ALA A 251 -59.80 30.19 6.29
N GLY A 252 -58.79 30.78 5.66
CA GLY A 252 -58.47 32.20 5.74
C GLY A 252 -59.54 33.10 5.13
N ILE A 253 -60.03 32.79 3.92
CA ILE A 253 -61.12 33.54 3.28
C ILE A 253 -62.36 33.57 4.17
N PHE A 254 -62.74 32.43 4.76
CA PHE A 254 -63.90 32.33 5.65
C PHE A 254 -63.65 32.82 7.08
N GLY A 255 -62.38 32.95 7.49
CA GLY A 255 -62.00 33.55 8.78
C GLY A 255 -61.99 35.08 8.76
N MET A 256 -62.14 35.71 7.60
CA MET A 256 -62.25 37.17 7.48
C MET A 256 -63.64 37.65 7.95
N ASN A 257 -63.66 38.72 8.75
CA ASN A 257 -64.88 39.34 9.31
C ASN A 257 -65.65 40.16 8.26
N ILE A 258 -66.05 39.52 7.16
CA ILE A 258 -66.89 40.13 6.12
C ILE A 258 -68.35 39.73 6.40
N PRO A 259 -69.31 40.68 6.44
CA PRO A 259 -70.72 40.35 6.65
C PRO A 259 -71.27 39.65 5.41
N TYR A 260 -71.30 38.32 5.44
CA TYR A 260 -71.92 37.50 4.40
C TYR A 260 -73.44 37.46 4.61
N THR A 261 -74.21 37.61 3.53
CA THR A 261 -75.69 37.60 3.54
C THR A 261 -76.30 36.27 3.98
N TRP A 262 -75.50 35.20 4.08
CA TRP A 262 -75.91 33.85 4.49
C TRP A 262 -75.59 33.55 5.97
N ASN A 263 -75.08 34.52 6.74
CA ASN A 263 -74.76 34.32 8.15
C ASN A 263 -76.00 34.37 9.07
N ASP A 264 -77.10 34.97 8.61
CA ASP A 264 -78.38 34.93 9.33
C ASP A 264 -79.01 33.53 9.16
N ASN A 265 -79.23 32.84 10.28
CA ASN A 265 -79.85 31.51 10.41
C ASN A 265 -79.09 30.27 9.86
N HIS A 266 -77.89 30.38 9.27
CA HIS A 266 -77.21 29.22 8.63
C HIS A 266 -75.82 28.89 9.21
N GLY A 267 -75.69 28.79 10.53
CA GLY A 267 -74.43 28.43 11.21
C GLY A 267 -73.83 27.05 10.85
N TYR A 268 -74.57 26.18 10.16
CA TYR A 268 -74.09 24.90 9.66
C TYR A 268 -73.24 25.00 8.38
N MET A 269 -73.43 26.05 7.57
CA MET A 269 -72.75 26.19 6.27
C MET A 269 -71.24 26.29 6.42
N PHE A 270 -70.76 27.01 7.45
CA PHE A 270 -69.33 27.08 7.77
C PHE A 270 -68.73 25.70 8.06
N LYS A 271 -69.42 24.87 8.86
CA LYS A 271 -68.97 23.50 9.16
C LYS A 271 -68.88 22.65 7.90
N TYR A 272 -69.89 22.72 7.02
CA TYR A 272 -69.87 21.99 5.75
C TYR A 272 -68.73 22.42 4.84
N VAL A 273 -68.48 23.72 4.72
CA VAL A 273 -67.37 24.24 3.90
C VAL A 273 -66.03 23.72 4.41
N VAL A 274 -65.77 23.79 5.72
CA VAL A 274 -64.52 23.29 6.33
C VAL A 274 -64.34 21.78 6.15
N ILE A 275 -65.42 21.00 6.30
CA ILE A 275 -65.38 19.54 6.11
C ILE A 275 -65.13 19.19 4.64
N CYS A 276 -65.84 19.85 3.71
CA CYS A 276 -65.69 19.60 2.27
C CYS A 276 -64.29 20.00 1.77
N THR A 277 -63.74 21.11 2.23
CA THR A 277 -62.41 21.58 1.81
C THR A 277 -61.30 20.72 2.43
N GLY A 278 -61.47 20.29 3.69
CA GLY A 278 -60.61 19.29 4.32
C GLY A 278 -60.62 17.96 3.55
N ALA A 279 -61.80 17.45 3.20
CA ALA A 279 -61.94 16.24 2.40
C ALA A 279 -61.31 16.37 1.01
N LEU A 280 -61.53 17.50 0.31
CA LEU A 280 -60.91 17.78 -0.98
C LEU A 280 -59.38 17.81 -0.87
N SER A 281 -58.83 18.46 0.15
CA SER A 281 -57.38 18.52 0.37
C SER A 281 -56.77 17.14 0.62
N ALA A 282 -57.47 16.26 1.35
CA ALA A 282 -57.05 14.88 1.59
C ALA A 282 -57.10 14.05 0.30
N ILE A 283 -58.13 14.21 -0.53
CA ILE A 283 -58.24 13.54 -1.83
C ILE A 283 -57.09 13.96 -2.75
N VAL A 284 -56.78 15.26 -2.83
CA VAL A 284 -55.65 15.77 -3.61
C VAL A 284 -54.33 15.19 -3.13
N PHE A 285 -54.12 15.10 -1.81
CA PHE A 285 -52.93 14.45 -1.23
C PHE A 285 -52.81 12.98 -1.67
N VAL A 286 -53.90 12.22 -1.61
CA VAL A 286 -53.91 10.81 -2.02
C VAL A 286 -53.64 10.66 -3.52
N ILE A 287 -54.19 11.54 -4.36
CA ILE A 287 -53.93 11.54 -5.81
C ILE A 287 -52.44 11.80 -6.08
N ILE A 288 -51.85 12.82 -5.45
CA ILE A 288 -50.43 13.15 -5.61
C ILE A 288 -49.55 11.98 -5.16
N MET A 289 -49.85 11.38 -4.01
CA MET A 289 -49.12 10.22 -3.49
C MET A 289 -49.25 8.99 -4.40
N SER A 290 -50.43 8.75 -4.95
CA SER A 290 -50.68 7.63 -5.87
C SER A 290 -49.96 7.82 -7.19
N PHE A 291 -49.96 9.04 -7.73
CA PHE A 291 -49.20 9.39 -8.93
C PHE A 291 -47.69 9.25 -8.72
N ALA A 292 -47.18 9.68 -7.56
CA ALA A 292 -45.76 9.53 -7.20
C ALA A 292 -45.34 8.05 -7.06
N ARG A 293 -46.22 7.20 -6.54
CA ARG A 293 -45.99 5.74 -6.50
C ARG A 293 -46.01 5.12 -7.89
N TYR A 294 -46.99 5.48 -8.72
CA TYR A 294 -47.11 4.95 -10.07
C TYR A 294 -45.89 5.27 -10.94
N LYS A 295 -45.30 6.45 -10.76
CA LYS A 295 -44.05 6.85 -11.43
C LYS A 295 -42.78 6.21 -10.88
N GLY A 296 -42.86 5.38 -9.85
CA GLY A 296 -41.69 4.71 -9.25
C GLY A 296 -40.74 5.64 -8.49
N LEU A 297 -41.13 6.90 -8.25
CA LEU A 297 -40.34 7.88 -7.47
C LEU A 297 -40.33 7.54 -5.97
N LEU A 298 -41.39 6.88 -5.52
CA LEU A 298 -41.44 6.27 -4.21
C LEU A 298 -40.99 4.82 -4.43
N GLY A 299 -39.75 4.50 -4.08
CA GLY A 299 -39.25 3.11 -4.12
C GLY A 299 -40.29 2.16 -3.53
N SER A 300 -40.55 1.07 -4.26
CA SER A 300 -41.51 0.03 -3.87
C SER A 300 -41.19 -0.56 -2.51
#